data_AF-A0A8T7AB38-F1
#
_entry.id   AF-A0A8T7AB38-F1
#
_cell.length_a   1.000
_cell.length_b   1.000
_cell.length_c   1.000
_cell.angle_alpha   90.00
_cell.angle_beta   90.00
_cell.angle_gamma   90.00
#
_symmetry.space_group_name_H-M   'P 1'
#
loop_
_entity.id
_entity.type
_entity.pdbx_description
1 polymer ?
#
loop_
_entity_poly.entity_id
_entity_poly.type
_entity_poly.pdbx_seq_one_letter_code
_entity_poly.pdbx_strand_id
1 'polypeptide(L)' 'MGLGGISIWQLLIILVIVALIFGTKKLRNIGGDLGGAVKGFKKALDGDNESKDEEEIVAESGEAESTDGDKK' A
#
# COMPACT_ATOMS: atom_id res chain seq x y z
N MET A 1 -19.64 23.72 -11.29
CA MET A 1 -18.81 23.15 -10.21
C MET A 1 -18.25 21.82 -10.71
N GLY A 2 -17.28 21.88 -11.61
CA GLY A 2 -16.72 20.69 -12.25
C GLY A 2 -15.71 19.97 -11.36
N LEU A 3 -15.38 18.73 -11.71
CA LEU A 3 -14.39 17.85 -11.08
C LEU A 3 -12.96 18.42 -11.02
N GLY A 4 -12.72 19.63 -11.54
CA GLY A 4 -11.42 20.33 -11.54
C GLY A 4 -11.06 21.05 -10.23
N GLY A 5 -11.89 20.94 -9.18
CA GLY A 5 -11.59 21.51 -7.85
C GLY A 5 -10.90 20.55 -6.88
N ILE A 6 -10.78 19.27 -7.24
CA ILE A 6 -10.07 18.27 -6.43
C ILE A 6 -8.59 18.37 -6.77
N SER A 7 -7.88 19.24 -6.05
CA SER A 7 -6.43 19.33 -6.19
C SER A 7 -5.74 18.15 -5.51
N ILE A 8 -4.59 17.74 -6.07
CA ILE A 8 -3.76 16.63 -5.56
C ILE A 8 -3.45 16.79 -4.06
N TRP A 9 -3.34 18.03 -3.58
CA TRP A 9 -3.08 18.33 -2.17
C TRP A 9 -4.21 17.88 -1.24
N GLN A 10 -5.47 18.00 -1.67
CA GLN A 10 -6.63 17.56 -0.90
C GLN A 10 -6.70 16.03 -0.86
N LEU A 11 -6.36 15.35 -1.97
CA LEU A 11 -6.30 13.88 -2.00
C LEU A 11 -5.24 13.32 -1.04
N LEU A 12 -4.07 13.96 -0.95
CA LEU A 12 -3.03 13.57 0.02
C LEU A 12 -3.51 13.71 1.47
N ILE A 13 -4.18 14.81 1.81
CA ILE A 13 -4.74 15.02 3.15
C ILE A 13 -5.77 13.95 3.49
N ILE A 14 -6.66 13.62 2.55
CA ILE A 14 -7.67 12.57 2.73
C ILE A 14 -6.99 11.21 2.91
N LEU A 15 -5.97 10.90 2.11
CA LEU A 15 -5.20 9.65 2.21
C LEU A 15 -4.58 9.50 3.60
N VAL A 16 -3.98 10.55 4.15
CA VAL A 16 -3.40 10.52 5.50
C VAL A 16 -4.47 10.21 6.54
N ILE A 17 -5.64 10.84 6.47
CA ILE A 17 -6.74 10.59 7.41
C ILE A 17 -7.21 9.13 7.30
N VAL A 18 -7.39 8.61 6.08
CA VAL A 18 -7.78 7.22 5.85
C VAL A 18 -6.71 6.27 6.41
N ALA A 19 -5.43 6.54 6.18
CA ALA A 19 -4.34 5.72 6.68
C ALA A 19 -4.27 5.71 8.22
N LEU A 20 -4.62 6.82 8.88
CA LEU A 20 -4.71 6.91 10.34
C LEU A 20 -5.89 6.12 10.90
N ILE A 21 -7.06 6.16 10.24
CA ILE A 21 -8.26 5.44 10.68
C ILE A 21 -8.11 3.93 10.48
N PHE A 22 -7.65 3.52 9.30
CA PHE A 22 -7.51 2.09 8.95
C PHE A 22 -6.21 1.47 9.44
N GLY A 23 -5.21 2.31 9.76
CA GLY A 23 -3.85 1.88 10.06
C GLY A 23 -3.09 1.46 8.79
N THR A 24 -1.79 1.78 8.74
CA THR A 24 -0.92 1.44 7.60
C THR A 24 -0.76 -0.07 7.41
N LYS A 25 -0.88 -0.87 8.47
CA LYS A 25 -0.74 -2.35 8.42
C LYS A 25 -1.87 -3.01 7.62
N LYS A 26 -3.12 -2.54 7.76
CA LYS A 26 -4.25 -3.04 6.96
C LYS A 26 -4.18 -2.54 5.52
N LEU A 27 -3.82 -1.26 5.35
CA LEU A 27 -3.65 -0.65 4.03
C LEU A 27 -2.52 -1.31 3.23
N ARG A 28 -1.44 -1.76 3.87
CA ARG A 28 -0.33 -2.50 3.23
C ARG A 28 -0.74 -3.90 2.78
N ASN A 29 -1.47 -4.65 3.61
CA ASN A 29 -1.93 -6.00 3.24
C ASN A 29 -2.87 -5.93 2.04
N ILE A 30 -3.92 -5.10 2.11
CA ILE A 30 -4.90 -4.96 1.03
C ILE A 30 -4.27 -4.26 -0.20
N GLY A 31 -3.39 -3.28 0.03
CA GLY A 31 -2.69 -2.56 -1.03
C GLY A 31 -1.67 -3.43 -1.78
N GLY A 32 -1.05 -4.42 -1.12
CA GLY A 32 -0.18 -5.40 -1.79
C GLY A 32 -0.97 -6.26 -2.77
N ASP A 33 -2.12 -6.79 -2.33
CA ASP A 33 -2.97 -7.66 -3.16
C ASP A 33 -3.56 -6.89 -4.36
N LEU A 34 -4.13 -5.71 -4.11
CA LEU A 34 -4.68 -4.86 -5.16
C LEU A 34 -3.60 -4.28 -6.07
N GLY A 35 -2.46 -3.88 -5.50
CA GLY A 35 -1.32 -3.33 -6.23
C GLY A 35 -0.68 -4.35 -7.16
N GLY A 36 -0.55 -5.62 -6.72
CA GLY A 36 -0.08 -6.71 -7.56
C GLY A 36 -0.97 -6.96 -8.77
N ALA A 37 -2.30 -6.99 -8.56
CA ALA A 37 -3.28 -7.17 -9.64
C ALA A 37 -3.22 -6.01 -10.66
N VAL A 38 -3.10 -4.77 -10.19
CA VAL A 38 -2.99 -3.58 -11.07
C VAL A 38 -1.64 -3.54 -11.78
N LYS A 39 -0.53 -3.96 -11.16
CA LYS A 39 0.80 -4.06 -11.80
C LYS A 39 0.77 -5.05 -12.97
N GLY A 40 0.14 -6.21 -12.79
CA GLY A 40 -0.07 -7.20 -13.86
C GLY A 40 -0.95 -6.69 -14.99
N PHE A 41 -2.03 -5.95 -14.65
CA PHE A 41 -2.89 -5.32 -15.65
C PHE A 41 -2.15 -4.26 -16.47
N LYS A 42 -1.35 -3.39 -15.82
CA LYS A 42 -0.54 -2.39 -16.50
C LYS A 42 0.50 -3.05 -17.43
N LYS A 43 1.18 -4.09 -16.95
CA LYS A 43 2.15 -4.88 -17.74
C LYS A 43 1.50 -5.52 -18.98
N ALA A 44 0.26 -6.00 -18.88
CA ALA A 44 -0.48 -6.53 -20.02
C ALA A 44 -0.93 -5.45 -21.01
N LEU A 45 -1.21 -4.23 -20.53
CA LEU A 45 -1.67 -3.11 -21.33
C LEU A 45 -0.53 -2.41 -22.08
N ASP A 46 0.63 -2.26 -21.45
CA ASP A 46 1.81 -1.59 -22.02
C ASP A 46 2.64 -2.52 -22.94
N GLY A 47 2.34 -3.82 -22.96
CA GLY A 47 3.07 -4.80 -23.76
C GLY A 47 4.51 -5.03 -23.26
N ASP A 48 5.15 -6.10 -23.74
CA ASP A 48 6.44 -6.63 -23.25
C ASP A 48 7.69 -5.74 -23.50
N ASN A 49 7.59 -4.42 -23.32
CA ASN A 49 8.71 -3.49 -23.49
C ASN A 49 9.24 -2.87 -22.19
N GLU A 50 8.77 -3.32 -21.02
CA GLU A 50 9.37 -2.90 -19.74
C GLU A 50 9.23 -3.99 -18.67
N SER A 51 10.11 -4.99 -18.74
CA SER A 51 10.19 -6.09 -17.77
C SER A 51 11.60 -6.18 -17.18
N LYS A 52 12.01 -5.17 -16.41
CA LYS A 52 13.05 -5.32 -15.38
C LYS A 52 12.62 -4.46 -14.21
N ASP A 53 12.26 -5.12 -13.12
CA ASP A 53 12.30 -4.68 -11.71
C ASP A 53 11.25 -5.48 -10.94
N GLU A 54 11.62 -6.73 -10.72
CA GLU A 54 11.06 -7.60 -9.69
C GLU A 54 12.14 -7.75 -8.64
N GLU A 55 12.27 -6.75 -7.77
CA GLU A 55 12.89 -6.96 -6.46
C GLU A 55 11.79 -7.26 -5.45
N GLU A 56 11.90 -8.48 -4.95
CA GLU A 56 11.30 -9.08 -3.79
C GLU A 56 11.17 -8.07 -2.63
N ILE A 57 9.95 -7.71 -2.25
CA ILE A 57 9.72 -7.07 -0.95
C ILE A 57 9.08 -8.12 -0.06
N VAL A 58 9.93 -8.95 0.53
CA VAL A 58 9.59 -9.82 1.66
C VAL A 58 9.07 -8.90 2.78
N ALA A 59 7.76 -8.89 2.96
CA ALA A 59 7.10 -8.15 4.03
C ALA A 59 7.15 -8.95 5.34
N GLU A 60 8.34 -9.34 5.80
CA GLU A 60 8.55 -9.79 7.18
C GLU A 60 8.92 -8.59 8.04
N SER A 61 8.12 -8.34 9.07
CA SER A 61 8.43 -7.68 10.35
C SER A 61 7.14 -7.03 10.85
N GLY A 62 6.35 -7.85 11.50
CA GLY A 62 5.18 -7.45 12.24
C GLY A 62 5.18 -8.09 13.62
N GLU A 63 6.33 -8.10 14.30
CA GLU A 63 6.42 -8.48 15.71
C GLU A 63 6.49 -7.19 16.54
N ALA A 64 5.32 -6.68 16.90
CA ALA A 64 5.18 -5.82 18.06
C ALA A 64 4.97 -6.76 19.24
N GLU A 65 6.07 -7.19 19.86
CA GLU A 65 6.05 -7.97 21.10
C GLU A 65 5.62 -7.04 22.24
N SER A 66 4.43 -7.29 22.76
CA SER A 66 3.95 -6.77 24.05
C SER A 66 2.97 -7.79 24.62
N THR A 67 3.51 -8.82 25.26
CA THR A 67 2.88 -9.65 26.31
C THR A 67 4.03 -10.22 27.14
N ASP A 68 4.30 -9.64 28.30
CA ASP A 68 3.79 -10.08 29.62
C ASP A 68 4.70 -11.13 30.26
N GLY A 69 5.00 -10.92 31.54
CA GLY A 69 6.12 -11.56 32.24
C GLY A 69 5.90 -13.05 32.55
N ASP A 70 7.02 -13.78 32.65
CA ASP A 70 7.19 -14.78 33.70
C ASP A 70 8.66 -15.21 33.78
N LYS A 71 9.18 -15.23 35.01
CA LYS A 71 10.25 -16.12 35.51
C LYS A 71 11.72 -15.77 35.20
N LYS A 72 12.32 -15.03 36.14
CA LYS A 72 13.46 -15.58 36.91
C LYS A 72 13.57 -14.95 38.29
#